data_AF-A0A0A0IA95-F1
#
_entry.id   AF-A0A0A0IA95-F1
#
_cell.length_a   1.000
_cell.length_b   1.000
_cell.length_c   1.000
_cell.angle_alpha   90.00
_cell.angle_beta   90.00
_cell.angle_gamma   90.00
#
_symmetry.space_group_name_H-M   'P 1'
#
loop_
_entity.id
_entity.type
_entity.pdbx_description
1 polymer ?
#
loop_
_entity_poly.entity_id
_entity_poly.type
_entity_poly.pdbx_seq_one_letter_code
_entity_poly.pdbx_strand_id
1 'polypeptide(L)' 'MRIINLFTKYFFALLLIQGFVAVVLDSISFEHAGMHSACRKARIIGEFAMVLGIVLYILRWIVGK' A
#
# COMPACT_ATOMS: atom_id res chain seq x y z
N MET A 1 4.32 22.18 4.52
CA MET A 1 4.11 21.05 3.57
C MET A 1 5.41 20.25 3.30
N ARG A 2 6.16 19.80 4.33
CA ARG A 2 7.37 18.97 4.12
C ARG A 2 7.06 17.48 3.96
N ILE A 3 6.00 16.99 4.60
CA ILE A 3 5.59 15.57 4.62
C ILE A 3 5.08 15.11 3.24
N ILE A 4 4.35 15.96 2.52
CA ILE A 4 3.89 15.65 1.15
C ILE A 4 5.07 15.53 0.17
N ASN A 5 6.18 16.24 0.41
CA ASN A 5 7.36 16.14 -0.44
C ASN A 5 8.17 14.85 -0.22
N LEU A 6 7.88 14.09 0.84
CA LEU A 6 8.42 12.73 1.05
C LEU A 6 7.72 11.68 0.16
N PHE A 7 6.49 11.95 -0.30
CA PHE A 7 5.73 11.08 -1.21
C PHE A 7 6.25 11.13 -2.65
N THR A 8 7.54 10.86 -2.84
CA THR A 8 8.22 10.95 -4.15
C THR A 8 7.89 9.72 -4.96
N LYS A 9 8.19 9.72 -6.27
CA LYS A 9 8.07 8.52 -7.12
C LYS A 9 8.65 7.27 -6.45
N TYR A 10 9.76 7.43 -5.72
CA TYR A 10 10.37 6.38 -4.89
C TYR A 10 9.46 5.87 -3.76
N PHE A 11 8.88 6.77 -2.96
CA PHE A 11 7.99 6.38 -1.87
C PHE A 11 6.71 5.72 -2.40
N PHE A 12 6.17 6.25 -3.51
CA PHE A 12 5.05 5.64 -4.20
C PHE A 12 5.36 4.22 -4.69
N ALA A 13 6.51 4.01 -5.33
CA ALA A 13 6.95 2.70 -5.78
C ALA A 13 7.13 1.71 -4.61
N LEU A 14 7.76 2.15 -3.51
CA LEU A 14 7.91 1.34 -2.30
C LEU A 14 6.56 0.93 -1.71
N LEU A 15 5.59 1.84 -1.69
CA LEU A 15 4.26 1.60 -1.13
C LEU A 15 3.44 0.64 -2.01
N LEU A 16 3.58 0.70 -3.34
CA LEU A 16 3.02 -0.29 -4.25
C LEU A 16 3.64 -1.67 -4.06
N ILE A 17 4.97 -1.76 -3.95
CA ILE A 17 5.67 -3.03 -3.71
C ILE A 17 5.23 -3.62 -2.37
N GLN A 18 5.17 -2.81 -1.31
CA GLN A 18 4.74 -3.25 0.01
C GLN A 18 3.27 -3.69 0.03
N GLY A 19 2.38 -2.94 -0.65
CA GLY A 19 0.98 -3.35 -0.83
C GLY A 19 0.86 -4.67 -1.60
N PHE A 20 1.69 -4.88 -2.62
CA PHE A 20 1.70 -6.11 -3.41
C PHE A 20 2.19 -7.31 -2.58
N VAL A 21 3.27 -7.12 -1.82
CA VAL A 21 3.78 -8.12 -0.87
C VAL A 21 2.73 -8.47 0.18
N ALA A 22 2.03 -7.49 0.76
CA ALA A 22 0.96 -7.75 1.73
C ALA A 22 -0.26 -8.47 1.10
N VAL A 23 -0.60 -8.16 -0.14
CA VAL A 23 -1.69 -8.86 -0.84
C VAL A 23 -1.31 -10.28 -1.20
N VAL A 24 -0.07 -10.53 -1.62
CA VAL A 24 0.35 -11.83 -2.15
C VAL A 24 0.98 -12.70 -1.05
N LEU A 25 2.09 -12.26 -0.46
CA LEU A 25 2.85 -13.07 0.49
C LEU A 25 2.12 -13.23 1.81
N ASP A 26 1.58 -12.15 2.40
CA ASP A 26 0.85 -12.28 3.67
C ASP A 26 -0.45 -13.07 3.48
N SER A 27 -1.22 -12.82 2.41
CA SER A 27 -2.44 -13.62 2.15
C SER A 27 -2.15 -15.11 1.97
N ILE A 28 -1.12 -15.47 1.21
CA ILE A 28 -0.72 -16.88 1.00
C ILE A 28 -0.22 -17.51 2.30
N SER A 29 0.55 -16.77 3.10
CA SER A 29 1.07 -17.26 4.38
C SER A 29 -0.05 -17.46 5.41
N PHE A 30 -1.04 -16.57 5.46
CA PHE A 30 -2.20 -16.73 6.34
C PHE A 30 -3.17 -17.81 5.86
N GLU A 31 -3.28 -18.02 4.55
CA GLU A 31 -4.07 -19.12 3.98
C GLU A 31 -3.46 -20.48 4.33
N HIS A 32 -2.14 -20.64 4.20
CA HIS A 32 -1.43 -21.85 4.66
C HIS A 32 -1.53 -22.10 6.17
N ALA A 33 -1.67 -21.04 6.97
CA ALA A 33 -1.86 -21.13 8.41
C ALA A 33 -3.33 -21.41 8.83
N GLY A 34 -4.26 -21.55 7.89
CA GLY A 34 -5.70 -21.71 8.17
C GLY A 34 -6.37 -20.45 8.73
N MET A 35 -5.69 -19.30 8.71
CA MET A 35 -6.14 -18.03 9.28
C MET A 35 -6.87 -17.17 8.24
N HIS A 36 -8.04 -17.64 7.80
CA HIS A 36 -8.84 -16.96 6.75
C HIS A 36 -9.21 -15.50 7.08
N SER A 37 -9.42 -15.17 8.36
CA SER A 37 -9.71 -13.80 8.78
C SER A 37 -8.51 -12.87 8.65
N ALA A 38 -7.30 -13.36 8.91
CA ALA A 38 -6.06 -12.61 8.74
C ALA A 38 -5.71 -12.45 7.25
N CYS A 39 -5.93 -13.48 6.43
CA CYS A 39 -5.78 -13.41 4.98
C CYS A 39 -6.66 -12.30 4.37
N ARG A 40 -7.95 -12.25 4.74
CA ARG A 40 -8.85 -11.20 4.24
C ARG A 40 -8.44 -9.80 4.72
N LYS A 41 -7.97 -9.67 5.96
CA LYS A 41 -7.46 -8.40 6.50
C LYS A 41 -6.18 -7.95 5.79
N ALA A 42 -5.23 -8.84 5.54
CA ALA A 42 -3.98 -8.53 4.82
C ALA A 42 -4.27 -8.01 3.41
N ARG A 43 -5.20 -8.68 2.71
CA ARG A 43 -5.65 -8.25 1.38
C ARG A 43 -6.28 -6.87 1.39
N ILE A 44 -7.18 -6.61 2.34
CA ILE A 44 -7.83 -5.29 2.51
C ILE A 44 -6.79 -4.21 2.83
N ILE A 45 -5.85 -4.49 3.73
CA ILE A 45 -4.80 -3.54 4.13
C ILE A 45 -3.88 -3.21 2.95
N GLY A 46 -3.45 -4.23 2.20
CA GLY A 46 -2.59 -4.02 1.04
C GLY A 46 -3.30 -3.25 -0.09
N GLU A 47 -4.57 -3.54 -0.34
CA GLU A 47 -5.38 -2.79 -1.30
C GLU A 47 -5.61 -1.33 -0.86
N PHE A 48 -5.95 -1.10 0.42
CA PHE A 48 -6.07 0.25 0.98
C PHE A 48 -4.75 1.02 0.91
N ALA A 49 -3.62 0.36 1.18
CA ALA A 49 -2.30 0.98 1.08
C ALA A 49 -2.02 1.43 -0.37
N MET A 50 -2.29 0.58 -1.37
CA MET A 50 -2.14 0.98 -2.77
C MET A 50 -3.02 2.17 -3.13
N VAL A 51 -4.30 2.15 -2.74
CA VAL A 51 -5.24 3.26 -3.00
C VAL A 51 -4.76 4.56 -2.33
N LEU A 52 -4.35 4.50 -1.06
CA LEU A 52 -3.79 5.65 -0.34
C LEU A 52 -2.51 6.17 -1.02
N GLY A 53 -1.64 5.28 -1.49
CA GLY A 53 -0.44 5.65 -2.24
C GLY A 53 -0.77 6.45 -3.50
N ILE A 54 -1.78 6.02 -4.27
CA ILE A 54 -2.23 6.70 -5.49
C ILE A 54 -2.80 8.08 -5.16
N VAL A 55 -3.69 8.16 -4.16
CA VAL A 55 -4.31 9.42 -3.74
C VAL A 55 -3.26 10.43 -3.29
N LEU A 56 -2.28 10.00 -2.49
CA LEU A 56 -1.22 10.87 -1.98
C LEU A 56 -0.25 11.31 -3.08
N TYR A 57 0.03 10.46 -4.07
CA TYR A 57 0.83 10.84 -5.23
C TYR A 57 0.14 11.90 -6.09
N ILE A 58 -1.16 11.75 -6.35
CA ILE A 58 -1.96 12.74 -7.08
C ILE A 58 -2.05 14.05 -6.28
N LEU A 59 -2.28 13.97 -4.96
CA LEU A 59 -2.34 15.14 -4.09
C LEU A 59 -1.02 15.91 -4.10
N ARG A 60 0.13 15.22 -4.07
CA ARG A 60 1.44 15.85 -4.24
C ARG A 60 1.57 16.53 -5.59
N TRP A 61 1.10 15.92 -6.67
CA TRP A 61 1.17 16.53 -7.99
C TRP A 61 0.38 17.85 -8.06
N ILE A 62 -0.78 17.91 -7.41
CA ILE A 62 -1.61 19.12 -7.34
C ILE A 62 -0.96 20.19 -6.45
N VAL A 63 -0.45 19.80 -5.28
CA VAL A 63 0.11 20.72 -4.27
C VAL A 63 1.54 21.17 -4.61
N GLY A 64 2.28 20.37 -5.37
CA GLY A 64 3.64 20.68 -5.81
C GLY A 64 3.71 21.55 -7.06
N LYS A 65 2.55 21.95 -7.60
CA LYS A 65 2.40 22.99 -8.62
C LYS A 65 2.33 24.36 -7.96
#